data_AF-A0A0P6S3S8-F1
#
_entry.id   AF-A0A0P6S3S8-F1
#
_cell.length_a   1.000
_cell.length_b   1.000
_cell.length_c   1.000
_cell.angle_alpha   90.00
_cell.angle_beta   90.00
_cell.angle_gamma   90.00
#
_symmetry.space_group_name_H-M   'P 1'
#
loop_
_entity.id
_entity.type
_entity.pdbx_description
1 polymer ?
#
loop_
_entity_poly.entity_id
_entity_poly.type
_entity_poly.pdbx_seq_one_letter_code
_entity_poly.pdbx_strand_id
1 'polypeptide(L)'
;MANVKLFDQTGKEVSTVELNSAIFGIEPNESVVFDVVISQRASLRQGTHAVKNRSAVSGGGRKPWRQKGTGRARQGSIRSPQWRGGGVVFGPTPRSYGYKLPQKVRRLALKSVYSAKVADEKFVAVENLSFAAPKTAEFVKVLSALSIDSKVLVIVEEGNEFAALSARNLPNVKVATATTASVLDIVNSDKLLVTKEAISAIEEVLA
;
A
#
# COMPACT_ATOMS: atom_id res chain seq x y z
N MET A 1 -10.95 13.55 -23.87
CA MET A 1 -10.88 12.08 -23.68
C MET A 1 -9.46 11.66 -24.00
N ALA A 2 -8.87 10.79 -23.17
CA ALA A 2 -7.52 10.30 -23.41
C ALA A 2 -7.63 8.96 -24.14
N ASN A 3 -6.89 8.80 -25.24
CA ASN A 3 -6.90 7.57 -26.04
C ASN A 3 -5.65 6.78 -25.69
N VAL A 4 -5.83 5.52 -25.29
CA VAL A 4 -4.72 4.61 -24.99
C VAL A 4 -4.74 3.43 -25.95
N LYS A 5 -3.56 3.00 -26.36
CA LYS A 5 -3.37 1.83 -27.22
C LYS A 5 -3.76 0.55 -26.48
N LEU A 6 -4.58 -0.27 -27.11
CA LEU A 6 -4.95 -1.61 -26.64
C LEU A 6 -4.03 -2.64 -27.27
N PHE A 7 -3.36 -3.40 -26.42
CA PHE A 7 -2.50 -4.49 -26.84
C PHE A 7 -3.18 -5.85 -26.63
N ASP A 8 -2.84 -6.81 -27.47
CA ASP A 8 -3.06 -8.22 -27.22
C ASP A 8 -1.94 -8.78 -26.30
N GLN A 9 -2.14 -9.98 -25.74
CA GLN A 9 -1.14 -10.70 -24.94
C GLN A 9 0.19 -10.92 -25.67
N THR A 10 0.15 -10.93 -27.01
CA THR A 10 1.32 -11.05 -27.89
C THR A 10 2.09 -9.75 -28.08
N GLY A 11 1.61 -8.63 -27.51
CA GLY A 11 2.23 -7.29 -27.65
C GLY A 11 1.86 -6.56 -28.93
N LYS A 12 0.94 -7.09 -29.74
CA LYS A 12 0.43 -6.42 -30.95
C LYS A 12 -0.63 -5.40 -30.59
N GLU A 13 -0.57 -4.23 -31.22
CA GLU A 13 -1.61 -3.20 -31.12
C GLU A 13 -2.86 -3.67 -31.87
N VAL A 14 -3.99 -3.79 -31.16
CA VAL A 14 -5.27 -4.26 -31.71
C VAL A 14 -6.16 -3.08 -32.09
N SER A 15 -6.33 -2.14 -31.16
CA SER A 15 -7.20 -0.97 -31.32
C SER A 15 -6.82 0.11 -30.31
N THR A 16 -7.56 1.23 -30.30
CA THR A 16 -7.45 2.27 -29.26
C THR A 16 -8.67 2.23 -28.36
N VAL A 17 -8.47 2.36 -27.05
CA VAL A 17 -9.55 2.49 -26.05
C VAL A 17 -9.64 3.95 -25.63
N GLU A 18 -10.85 4.50 -25.70
CA GLU A 18 -11.17 5.83 -25.18
C GLU A 18 -11.42 5.74 -23.68
N LEU A 19 -10.68 6.54 -22.89
CA LEU A 19 -10.82 6.59 -21.44
C LEU A 19 -11.65 7.80 -21.00
N ASN A 20 -12.45 7.63 -19.95
CA ASN A 20 -13.23 8.71 -19.36
C ASN A 20 -12.33 9.82 -18.79
N SER A 21 -12.44 11.04 -19.35
CA SER A 21 -11.63 12.18 -18.94
C SER A 21 -11.86 12.64 -17.50
N ALA A 22 -13.03 12.35 -16.92
CA ALA A 22 -13.32 12.69 -15.53
C ALA A 22 -12.55 11.84 -14.51
N ILE A 23 -11.89 10.76 -14.96
CA ILE A 23 -11.12 9.83 -14.13
C ILE A 23 -9.64 9.85 -14.55
N PHE A 24 -9.40 9.70 -15.86
CA PHE A 24 -8.05 9.53 -16.41
C PHE A 24 -7.45 10.82 -17.00
N GLY A 25 -8.21 11.91 -17.08
CA GLY A 25 -7.78 13.18 -17.68
C GLY A 25 -7.95 14.39 -16.77
N ILE A 26 -7.93 14.19 -15.45
CA ILE A 26 -8.01 15.28 -14.49
C ILE A 26 -6.61 15.83 -14.16
N GLU A 27 -6.51 17.08 -13.76
CA GLU A 27 -5.27 17.59 -13.20
C GLU A 27 -4.97 16.91 -11.84
N PRO A 28 -3.84 16.18 -11.69
CA PRO A 28 -3.54 15.47 -10.46
C PRO A 28 -3.34 16.42 -9.27
N ASN A 29 -3.95 16.10 -8.13
CA ASN A 29 -3.71 16.83 -6.88
C ASN A 29 -2.66 16.12 -6.01
N GLU A 30 -1.42 16.58 -6.09
CA GLU A 30 -0.28 15.97 -5.39
C GLU A 30 -0.44 15.94 -3.86
N SER A 31 -0.95 17.02 -3.26
CA SER A 31 -1.15 17.11 -1.81
C SER A 31 -2.13 16.05 -1.30
N VAL A 32 -3.23 15.85 -2.03
CA VAL A 32 -4.24 14.84 -1.70
C VAL A 32 -3.68 13.43 -1.87
N VAL A 33 -2.87 13.19 -2.91
CA VAL A 33 -2.17 11.91 -3.08
C VAL A 33 -1.22 11.66 -1.92
N PHE A 34 -0.42 12.66 -1.53
CA PHE A 34 0.51 12.56 -0.40
C PHE A 34 -0.22 12.19 0.90
N ASP A 35 -1.29 12.90 1.25
CA ASP A 35 -2.05 12.64 2.48
C ASP A 35 -2.62 11.22 2.52
N VAL A 36 -3.14 10.73 1.39
CA VAL A 36 -3.67 9.37 1.29
C VAL A 36 -2.55 8.32 1.40
N VAL A 37 -1.39 8.56 0.79
CA VAL A 37 -0.23 7.67 0.92
C VAL A 37 0.25 7.59 2.37
N ILE A 38 0.36 8.72 3.07
CA ILE A 38 0.74 8.74 4.49
C ILE A 38 -0.30 8.01 5.35
N SER A 39 -1.59 8.25 5.11
CA SER A 39 -2.70 7.58 5.81
C SER A 39 -2.65 6.05 5.61
N GLN A 40 -2.41 5.58 4.38
CA GLN A 40 -2.30 4.16 4.07
C GLN A 40 -1.06 3.55 4.74
N ARG A 41 0.11 4.19 4.64
CA ARG A 41 1.35 3.71 5.31
C ARG A 41 1.19 3.66 6.83
N ALA A 42 0.54 4.66 7.43
CA ALA A 42 0.27 4.67 8.86
C ALA A 42 -0.68 3.53 9.27
N SER A 43 -1.70 3.25 8.45
CA SER A 43 -2.68 2.19 8.70
C SER A 43 -2.11 0.77 8.60
N LEU A 44 -1.03 0.57 7.84
CA LEU A 44 -0.32 -0.72 7.75
C LEU A 44 0.54 -1.04 8.98
N ARG A 45 0.72 -0.10 9.91
CA ARG A 45 1.53 -0.33 11.12
C ARG A 45 0.75 -1.12 12.16
N GLN A 46 1.31 -2.25 12.60
CA GLN A 46 0.67 -3.14 13.57
C GLN A 46 0.58 -2.56 15.01
N GLY A 47 1.57 -1.76 15.42
CA GLY A 47 1.50 -1.06 16.71
C GLY A 47 1.73 -1.90 17.97
N THR A 48 2.42 -3.04 17.87
CA THR A 48 2.66 -4.03 18.96
C THR A 48 3.81 -3.71 19.92
N HIS A 49 4.28 -2.47 19.95
CA HIS A 49 5.41 -2.05 20.78
C HIS A 49 4.95 -1.75 22.20
N ALA A 50 5.59 -2.38 23.19
CA ALA A 50 5.28 -2.16 24.60
C ALA A 50 6.53 -2.25 25.47
N VAL A 51 6.57 -1.46 26.55
CA VAL A 51 7.56 -1.58 27.63
C VAL A 51 6.90 -1.63 28.99
N LYS A 52 7.61 -2.19 29.97
CA LYS A 52 7.13 -2.22 31.37
C LYS A 52 7.42 -0.89 32.05
N ASN A 53 6.36 -0.19 32.43
CA ASN A 53 6.45 0.94 33.34
C ASN A 53 6.81 0.47 34.76
N ARG A 54 7.07 1.41 35.67
CA ARG A 54 7.45 1.13 37.07
C ARG A 54 6.49 0.18 37.80
N SER A 55 5.19 0.25 37.51
CA SER A 55 4.18 -0.62 38.12
C SER A 55 4.17 -2.04 37.52
N ALA A 56 4.50 -2.20 36.24
CA ALA A 56 4.51 -3.49 35.54
C ALA A 56 5.82 -4.28 35.71
N VAL A 57 6.91 -3.64 36.14
CA VAL A 57 8.15 -4.34 36.51
C VAL A 57 7.94 -5.15 37.79
N SER A 58 8.39 -6.42 37.79
CA SER A 58 8.30 -7.32 38.95
C SER A 58 9.23 -6.89 40.10
N GLY A 59 8.86 -7.18 41.34
CA GLY A 59 9.64 -6.88 42.55
C GLY A 59 9.17 -5.63 43.31
N GLY A 60 10.06 -4.97 44.06
CA GLY A 60 9.78 -3.75 44.86
C GLY A 60 8.69 -3.89 45.94
N GLY A 61 7.97 -2.80 46.24
CA GLY A 61 6.91 -2.76 47.26
C GLY A 61 7.42 -2.33 48.65
N ARG A 62 8.53 -2.90 49.12
CA ARG A 62 9.20 -2.42 50.34
C ARG A 62 10.12 -1.23 50.05
N LYS A 63 10.09 -0.22 50.92
CA LYS A 63 11.04 0.89 50.87
C LYS A 63 12.48 0.34 51.04
N PRO A 64 13.44 0.67 50.15
CA PRO A 64 14.78 0.10 50.22
C PRO A 64 15.52 0.39 51.53
N TRP A 65 15.35 1.60 52.09
CA TRP A 65 15.88 2.00 53.40
C TRP A 65 15.09 3.18 53.99
N ARG A 66 15.27 3.43 55.30
CA ARG A 66 14.64 4.55 56.02
C ARG A 66 15.00 5.91 55.42
N GLN A 67 14.12 6.92 55.57
CA GLN A 67 14.24 8.21 54.90
C GLN A 67 15.47 9.05 55.31
N LYS A 68 15.97 8.87 56.54
CA LYS A 68 17.07 9.63 57.16
C LYS A 68 17.99 8.69 57.96
N GLY A 69 19.22 9.13 58.23
CA GLY A 69 20.15 8.40 59.11
C GLY A 69 20.87 7.21 58.47
N THR A 70 21.07 7.20 57.14
CA THR A 70 21.74 6.09 56.42
C THR A 70 22.94 6.53 55.58
N GLY A 71 23.20 7.85 55.44
CA GLY A 71 24.25 8.38 54.56
C GLY A 71 24.00 8.18 53.06
N ARG A 72 22.85 7.63 52.66
CA ARG A 72 22.48 7.32 51.27
C ARG A 72 21.41 8.28 50.74
N ALA A 73 21.35 8.44 49.42
CA ALA A 73 20.27 9.17 48.74
C ALA A 73 18.88 8.57 49.07
N ARG A 74 17.83 9.39 49.07
CA ARG A 74 16.46 8.93 49.39
C ARG A 74 15.88 8.10 48.26
N GLN A 75 15.30 6.94 48.58
CA GLN A 75 14.73 6.03 47.59
C GLN A 75 13.37 5.49 48.04
N GLY A 76 12.42 5.47 47.10
CA GLY A 76 11.06 4.98 47.35
C GLY A 76 10.84 3.53 46.94
N SER A 77 11.52 3.06 45.87
CA SER A 77 11.40 1.69 45.36
C SER A 77 12.61 1.34 44.50
N ILE A 78 12.99 0.07 44.48
CA ILE A 78 14.02 -0.44 43.55
C ILE A 78 13.56 -0.46 42.09
N ARG A 79 12.24 -0.31 41.82
CA ARG A 79 11.66 -0.29 40.47
C ARG A 79 11.71 1.07 39.79
N SER A 80 12.28 2.08 40.46
CA SER A 80 12.30 3.45 39.93
C SER A 80 13.25 3.56 38.73
N PRO A 81 13.00 4.48 37.78
CA PRO A 81 13.71 4.51 36.48
C PRO A 81 15.22 4.68 36.57
N GLN A 82 15.71 5.38 37.60
CA GLN A 82 17.13 5.58 37.85
C GLN A 82 17.88 4.30 38.26
N TRP A 83 17.16 3.25 38.66
CA TRP A 83 17.75 1.98 39.07
C TRP A 83 17.99 1.07 37.88
N ARG A 84 19.07 0.29 37.92
CA ARG A 84 19.29 -0.83 36.99
C ARG A 84 18.14 -1.84 37.16
N GLY A 85 17.47 -2.17 36.06
CA GLY A 85 16.28 -3.03 36.07
C GLY A 85 15.00 -2.33 36.52
N GLY A 86 15.02 -1.00 36.68
CA GLY A 86 13.85 -0.17 36.93
C GLY A 86 12.90 -0.08 35.72
N GLY A 87 11.70 0.44 35.95
CA GLY A 87 10.71 0.64 34.88
C GLY A 87 11.03 1.84 34.00
N VAL A 88 10.59 1.77 32.74
CA VAL A 88 10.77 2.83 31.74
C VAL A 88 9.70 3.91 31.90
N VAL A 89 10.07 5.18 31.80
CA VAL A 89 9.15 6.33 31.79
C VAL A 89 8.89 6.75 30.36
N PHE A 90 7.61 6.98 30.01
CA PHE A 90 7.18 7.42 28.67
C PHE A 90 7.77 6.60 27.51
N GLY A 91 7.89 5.29 27.73
CA GLY A 91 8.30 4.40 26.66
C GLY A 91 7.15 4.09 25.68
N PRO A 92 7.45 3.33 24.62
CA PRO A 92 6.47 2.97 23.60
C PRO A 92 5.29 2.19 24.21
N THR A 93 4.07 2.61 23.88
CA THR A 93 2.82 1.95 24.28
C THR A 93 2.03 1.51 23.05
N PRO A 94 1.40 0.32 23.05
CA PRO A 94 0.64 -0.15 21.91
C PRO A 94 -0.44 0.86 21.51
N ARG A 95 -0.51 1.18 20.22
CA ARG A 95 -1.49 2.12 19.67
C ARG A 95 -1.78 1.82 18.21
N SER A 96 -2.98 2.21 17.77
CA SER A 96 -3.27 2.32 16.35
C SER A 96 -2.63 3.59 15.79
N TYR A 97 -2.06 3.48 14.59
CA TYR A 97 -1.54 4.63 13.83
C TYR A 97 -2.48 5.06 12.71
N GLY A 98 -3.47 4.22 12.37
CA GLY A 98 -4.37 4.47 11.25
C GLY A 98 -5.34 5.62 11.54
N TYR A 99 -5.56 6.45 10.53
CA TYR A 99 -6.58 7.50 10.53
C TYR A 99 -7.28 7.52 9.18
N LYS A 100 -8.56 7.89 9.16
CA LYS A 100 -9.41 7.87 7.95
C LYS A 100 -9.54 9.27 7.37
N LEU A 101 -9.38 9.36 6.05
CA LEU A 101 -9.65 10.57 5.28
C LEU A 101 -11.08 10.55 4.70
N PRO A 102 -11.69 11.72 4.43
CA PRO A 102 -13.01 11.80 3.79
C PRO A 102 -13.05 11.02 2.47
N GLN A 103 -14.21 10.46 2.14
CA GLN A 103 -14.37 9.64 0.93
C GLN A 103 -14.07 10.41 -0.36
N LYS A 104 -14.47 11.68 -0.44
CA LYS A 104 -14.19 12.55 -1.59
C LYS A 104 -12.69 12.73 -1.83
N VAL A 105 -11.92 12.91 -0.75
CA VAL A 105 -10.44 13.04 -0.80
C VAL A 105 -9.80 11.75 -1.32
N ARG A 106 -10.25 10.59 -0.83
CA ARG A 106 -9.74 9.28 -1.28
C ARG A 106 -10.05 9.01 -2.75
N ARG A 107 -11.26 9.35 -3.21
CA ARG A 107 -11.63 9.24 -4.63
C ARG A 107 -10.81 10.17 -5.52
N LEU A 108 -10.61 11.41 -5.08
CA LEU A 108 -9.79 12.38 -5.80
C LEU A 108 -8.34 11.91 -5.93
N ALA A 109 -7.77 11.32 -4.88
CA ALA A 109 -6.44 10.73 -4.94
C ALA A 109 -6.34 9.61 -5.98
N LEU A 110 -7.29 8.67 -6.01
CA LEU A 110 -7.31 7.59 -7.01
C LEU A 110 -7.36 8.15 -8.44
N LYS A 111 -8.27 9.09 -8.72
CA LYS A 111 -8.37 9.75 -10.03
C LYS A 111 -7.05 10.46 -10.40
N SER A 112 -6.44 11.15 -9.43
CA SER A 112 -5.19 11.90 -9.65
C SER A 112 -4.05 10.96 -10.04
N VAL A 113 -3.90 9.82 -9.36
CA VAL A 113 -2.82 8.88 -9.67
C VAL A 113 -3.06 8.14 -10.99
N TYR A 114 -4.30 7.74 -11.29
CA TYR A 114 -4.60 7.14 -12.60
C TYR A 114 -4.35 8.12 -13.74
N SER A 115 -4.78 9.38 -13.58
CA SER A 115 -4.55 10.40 -14.60
C SER A 115 -3.07 10.71 -14.79
N ALA A 116 -2.28 10.78 -13.72
CA ALA A 116 -0.83 10.94 -13.81
C ALA A 116 -0.17 9.77 -14.56
N LYS A 117 -0.61 8.52 -14.33
CA LYS A 117 -0.08 7.35 -15.05
C LYS A 117 -0.40 7.36 -16.54
N VAL A 118 -1.56 7.86 -16.91
CA VAL A 118 -1.96 8.01 -18.33
C VAL A 118 -1.17 9.16 -18.97
N ALA A 119 -1.03 10.30 -18.30
CA ALA A 119 -0.26 11.45 -18.80
C ALA A 119 1.22 11.12 -19.03
N ASP A 120 1.81 10.27 -18.18
CA ASP A 120 3.19 9.80 -18.27
C ASP A 120 3.39 8.65 -19.28
N GLU A 121 2.36 8.22 -20.02
CA GLU A 121 2.40 7.04 -20.91
C GLU A 121 2.79 5.72 -20.21
N LYS A 122 2.56 5.64 -18.89
CA LYS A 122 2.87 4.47 -18.04
C LYS A 122 1.69 3.52 -17.89
N PHE A 123 0.56 3.83 -18.53
CA PHE A 123 -0.65 3.03 -18.52
C PHE A 123 -0.74 2.17 -19.78
N VAL A 124 -0.72 0.85 -19.62
CA VAL A 124 -0.81 -0.14 -20.71
C VAL A 124 -2.14 -0.87 -20.60
N ALA A 125 -2.98 -0.75 -21.63
CA ALA A 125 -4.24 -1.47 -21.73
C ALA A 125 -4.04 -2.79 -22.50
N VAL A 126 -4.58 -3.88 -21.97
CA VAL A 126 -4.56 -5.21 -22.59
C VAL A 126 -5.99 -5.71 -22.78
N GLU A 127 -6.29 -6.37 -23.89
CA GLU A 127 -7.63 -6.86 -24.17
C GLU A 127 -8.10 -7.89 -23.13
N ASN A 128 -7.33 -8.95 -22.93
CA ASN A 128 -7.61 -10.02 -21.97
C ASN A 128 -6.31 -10.70 -21.54
N LEU A 129 -6.24 -11.19 -20.30
CA LEU A 129 -5.16 -12.05 -19.78
C LEU A 129 -5.70 -13.46 -19.48
N SER A 130 -5.74 -14.31 -20.50
CA SER A 130 -6.23 -15.68 -20.41
C SER A 130 -5.08 -16.68 -20.48
N PHE A 131 -5.03 -17.60 -19.52
CA PHE A 131 -4.02 -18.65 -19.45
C PHE A 131 -4.72 -20.01 -19.38
N ALA A 132 -4.21 -21.02 -20.10
CA ALA A 132 -4.74 -22.38 -20.02
C ALA A 132 -4.34 -23.09 -18.70
N ALA A 133 -3.22 -22.68 -18.11
CA ALA A 133 -2.74 -23.16 -16.82
C ALA A 133 -1.99 -22.03 -16.10
N PRO A 134 -1.94 -22.01 -14.76
CA PRO A 134 -1.22 -20.99 -14.01
C PRO A 134 0.30 -21.16 -14.13
N LYS A 135 0.90 -20.56 -15.16
CA LYS A 135 2.34 -20.65 -15.46
C LYS A 135 3.02 -19.29 -15.45
N THR A 136 3.95 -19.11 -14.52
CA THR A 136 4.79 -17.90 -14.40
C THR A 136 5.59 -17.62 -15.68
N ALA A 137 6.10 -18.66 -16.35
CA ALA A 137 6.88 -18.52 -17.57
C ALA A 137 6.09 -17.90 -18.73
N GLU A 138 4.79 -18.19 -18.83
CA GLU A 138 3.91 -17.58 -19.84
C GLU A 138 3.67 -16.10 -19.50
N PHE A 139 3.46 -15.79 -18.21
CA PHE A 139 3.30 -14.41 -17.75
C PHE A 139 4.54 -13.53 -18.03
N VAL A 140 5.74 -14.07 -17.82
CA VAL A 140 7.00 -13.36 -18.14
C VAL A 140 7.12 -13.07 -19.63
N LYS A 141 6.68 -13.99 -20.50
CA LYS A 141 6.66 -13.75 -21.95
C LYS A 141 5.72 -12.61 -22.32
N VAL A 142 4.53 -12.53 -21.70
CA VAL A 142 3.58 -11.43 -21.91
C VAL A 142 4.20 -10.08 -21.49
N LEU A 143 4.81 -10.02 -20.30
CA LEU A 143 5.49 -8.80 -19.84
C LEU A 143 6.62 -8.37 -20.78
N SER A 144 7.40 -9.34 -21.28
CA SER A 144 8.49 -9.08 -22.22
C SER A 144 7.96 -8.59 -23.57
N ALA A 145 6.86 -9.17 -24.07
CA ALA A 145 6.21 -8.75 -25.31
C ALA A 145 5.67 -7.31 -25.22
N LEU A 146 5.23 -6.89 -24.04
CA LEU A 146 4.75 -5.53 -23.75
C LEU A 146 5.87 -4.55 -23.36
N SER A 147 7.14 -4.98 -23.40
CA SER A 147 8.30 -4.17 -23.01
C SER A 147 8.18 -3.57 -21.60
N ILE A 148 7.79 -4.41 -20.64
CA ILE A 148 7.65 -4.06 -19.22
C ILE A 148 8.78 -4.73 -18.43
N ASP A 149 9.87 -3.99 -18.24
CA ASP A 149 11.03 -4.44 -17.45
C ASP A 149 11.05 -3.88 -16.02
N SER A 150 10.13 -2.96 -15.72
CA SER A 150 10.04 -2.23 -14.46
C SER A 150 8.99 -2.83 -13.52
N LYS A 151 8.83 -2.25 -12.33
CA LYS A 151 7.80 -2.71 -11.40
C LYS A 151 6.41 -2.40 -11.94
N VAL A 152 5.52 -3.39 -11.95
CA VAL A 152 4.20 -3.28 -12.58
C VAL A 152 3.08 -3.69 -11.62
N LEU A 153 2.01 -2.91 -11.62
CA LEU A 153 0.74 -3.31 -11.02
C LEU A 153 -0.16 -3.82 -12.14
N VAL A 154 -0.55 -5.08 -12.02
CA VAL A 154 -1.44 -5.78 -12.95
C VAL A 154 -2.84 -5.74 -12.35
N ILE A 155 -3.76 -5.06 -13.03
CA ILE A 155 -5.15 -4.97 -12.64
C ILE A 155 -5.97 -5.87 -13.56
N VAL A 156 -6.51 -6.93 -12.97
CA VAL A 156 -7.36 -7.92 -13.65
C VAL A 156 -8.81 -7.83 -13.18
N GLU A 157 -9.68 -8.40 -13.99
CA GLU A 157 -11.07 -8.66 -13.66
C GLU A 157 -11.20 -9.60 -12.44
N GLU A 158 -12.35 -9.51 -11.77
CA GLU A 158 -12.64 -10.32 -10.61
C GLU A 158 -12.84 -11.79 -11.02
N GLY A 159 -12.14 -12.71 -10.35
CA GLY A 159 -12.23 -14.15 -10.64
C GLY A 159 -11.16 -14.72 -11.58
N ASN A 160 -10.26 -13.90 -12.15
CA ASN A 160 -9.14 -14.40 -12.94
C ASN A 160 -7.98 -14.94 -12.07
N GLU A 161 -8.22 -16.09 -11.46
CA GLU A 161 -7.26 -16.74 -10.57
C GLU A 161 -5.98 -17.19 -11.29
N PHE A 162 -6.09 -17.61 -12.56
CA PHE A 162 -4.94 -18.13 -13.31
C PHE A 162 -3.93 -17.04 -13.63
N ALA A 163 -4.38 -15.82 -13.99
CA ALA A 163 -3.49 -14.67 -14.12
C ALA A 163 -2.86 -14.30 -12.77
N ALA A 164 -3.65 -14.27 -11.70
CA ALA A 164 -3.16 -13.95 -10.36
C ALA A 164 -2.13 -14.97 -9.82
N LEU A 165 -2.36 -16.26 -10.03
CA LEU A 165 -1.44 -17.36 -9.69
C LEU A 165 -0.14 -17.28 -10.49
N SER A 166 -0.23 -16.98 -11.80
CA SER A 166 0.92 -16.87 -12.69
C SER A 166 1.81 -15.68 -12.34
N ALA A 167 1.26 -14.57 -11.85
CA ALA A 167 1.98 -13.34 -11.61
C ALA A 167 2.59 -13.23 -10.20
N ARG A 168 1.96 -13.80 -9.16
CA ARG A 168 2.31 -13.48 -7.75
C ARG A 168 3.71 -13.86 -7.28
N ASN A 169 4.38 -14.79 -7.97
CA ASN A 169 5.74 -15.20 -7.60
C ASN A 169 6.80 -14.24 -8.14
N LEU A 170 6.43 -13.33 -9.06
CA LEU A 170 7.36 -12.38 -9.66
C LEU A 170 7.57 -11.18 -8.71
N PRO A 171 8.81 -10.85 -8.33
CA PRO A 171 9.07 -9.82 -7.32
C PRO A 171 8.68 -8.40 -7.77
N ASN A 172 8.73 -8.16 -9.08
CA ASN A 172 8.42 -6.86 -9.69
C ASN A 172 6.93 -6.70 -10.04
N VAL A 173 6.11 -7.73 -9.81
CA VAL A 173 4.70 -7.72 -10.20
C VAL A 173 3.82 -7.78 -8.96
N LYS A 174 2.88 -6.85 -8.87
CA LYS A 174 1.77 -6.96 -7.92
C LYS A 174 0.48 -7.12 -8.71
N VAL A 175 -0.38 -8.02 -8.27
CA VAL A 175 -1.72 -8.21 -8.85
C VAL A 175 -2.74 -7.57 -7.93
N ALA A 176 -3.68 -6.85 -8.52
CA ALA A 176 -4.86 -6.32 -7.87
C ALA A 176 -6.07 -6.46 -8.79
N THR A 177 -7.24 -6.24 -8.23
CA THR A 177 -8.50 -6.07 -8.97
C THR A 177 -8.89 -4.59 -8.96
N ALA A 178 -9.87 -4.21 -9.77
CA ALA A 178 -10.42 -2.85 -9.78
C ALA A 178 -10.87 -2.37 -8.37
N THR A 179 -11.36 -3.29 -7.54
CA THR A 179 -11.85 -3.02 -6.18
C THR A 179 -10.74 -2.97 -5.11
N THR A 180 -9.63 -3.68 -5.32
CA THR A 180 -8.53 -3.80 -4.34
C THR A 180 -7.34 -2.89 -4.63
N ALA A 181 -7.26 -2.33 -5.84
CA ALA A 181 -6.21 -1.40 -6.22
C ALA A 181 -6.20 -0.16 -5.31
N SER A 182 -5.06 0.09 -4.66
CA SER A 182 -4.89 1.20 -3.73
C SER A 182 -4.00 2.31 -4.31
N VAL A 183 -4.19 3.54 -3.83
CA VAL A 183 -3.32 4.70 -4.20
C VAL A 183 -1.84 4.36 -4.01
N LEU A 184 -1.48 3.78 -2.86
CA LEU A 184 -0.12 3.34 -2.58
C LEU A 184 0.41 2.34 -3.60
N ASP A 185 -0.40 1.39 -4.06
CA ASP A 185 0.03 0.37 -5.02
C ASP A 185 0.28 0.96 -6.42
N ILE A 186 -0.57 1.89 -6.83
CA ILE A 186 -0.42 2.57 -8.12
C ILE A 186 0.81 3.50 -8.12
N VAL A 187 1.05 4.22 -7.02
CA VAL A 187 2.24 5.09 -6.89
C VAL A 187 3.53 4.26 -6.79
N ASN A 188 3.48 3.10 -6.12
CA ASN A 188 4.64 2.23 -5.90
C ASN A 188 4.99 1.35 -7.11
N SER A 189 4.16 1.33 -8.14
CA SER A 189 4.44 0.66 -9.43
C SER A 189 4.90 1.70 -10.44
N ASP A 190 5.81 1.33 -11.34
CA ASP A 190 6.28 2.21 -12.40
C ASP A 190 5.26 2.25 -13.53
N LYS A 191 4.84 1.07 -13.99
CA LYS A 191 3.82 0.88 -15.03
C LYS A 191 2.54 0.25 -14.47
N LEU A 192 1.42 0.56 -15.11
CA LEU A 192 0.14 -0.11 -14.90
C LEU A 192 -0.18 -0.98 -16.10
N LEU A 193 -0.57 -2.23 -15.86
CA LEU A 193 -1.12 -3.12 -16.89
C LEU A 193 -2.56 -3.44 -16.50
N VAL A 194 -3.53 -3.03 -17.31
CA VAL A 194 -4.96 -3.10 -16.96
C VAL A 194 -5.72 -3.80 -18.08
N THR A 195 -6.55 -4.80 -17.73
CA THR A 195 -7.42 -5.46 -18.71
C THR A 195 -8.59 -4.55 -19.10
N LYS A 196 -9.10 -4.70 -20.32
CA LYS A 196 -10.24 -3.90 -20.81
C LYS A 196 -11.45 -3.98 -19.88
N GLU A 197 -11.75 -5.16 -19.36
CA GLU A 197 -12.84 -5.36 -18.38
C GLU A 197 -12.56 -4.63 -17.06
N ALA A 198 -11.32 -4.65 -16.58
CA ALA A 198 -10.94 -3.90 -15.38
C ALA A 198 -11.03 -2.38 -15.57
N ILE A 199 -10.77 -1.86 -16.78
CA ILE A 199 -10.97 -0.42 -17.09
C ILE A 199 -12.44 -0.04 -16.88
N SER A 200 -13.38 -0.80 -17.46
CA SER A 200 -14.81 -0.54 -17.32
C SER A 200 -15.25 -0.58 -15.84
N ALA A 201 -14.75 -1.54 -15.06
CA ALA A 201 -15.06 -1.63 -13.64
C ALA A 201 -14.49 -0.44 -12.82
N ILE A 202 -13.28 0.03 -13.15
CA ILE A 202 -12.71 1.24 -12.53
C ILE A 202 -13.58 2.45 -12.83
N GLU A 203 -14.05 2.59 -14.07
CA GLU A 203 -14.91 3.69 -14.49
C GLU A 203 -16.24 3.71 -13.75
N GLU A 204 -16.87 2.54 -13.54
CA GLU A 204 -18.12 2.43 -12.79
C GLU A 204 -17.96 2.82 -11.31
N VAL A 205 -16.87 2.40 -10.67
CA VAL A 205 -16.64 2.64 -9.23
C VAL A 205 -16.24 4.09 -8.93
N LEU A 206 -15.56 4.74 -9.88
CA LEU A 206 -15.02 6.10 -9.72
C LEU A 206 -15.87 7.18 -10.39
N ALA A 207 -16.93 6.81 -11.11
CA ALA A 207 -17.95 7.74 -11.61
C ALA A 207 -18.64 8.54 -10.48
#